data_AF-A0A835BL02-F1
#
_entry.id   AF-A0A835BL02-F1
#
_cell.length_a   1.000
_cell.length_b   1.000
_cell.length_c   1.000
_cell.angle_alpha   90.00
_cell.angle_beta   90.00
_cell.angle_gamma   90.00
#
_symmetry.space_group_name_H-M   'P 1'
#
loop_
_entity.id
_entity.type
_entity.pdbx_description
1 polymer ?
#
loop_
_entity_poly.entity_id
_entity_poly.type
_entity_poly.pdbx_seq_one_letter_code
_entity_poly.pdbx_strand_id
1 'polypeptide(L)'
;MEKMMMKCGGGRSEDKDDGGVEALLGAARPFLRGELEAVEPELPCLVSVLRAAGAGECYHKHGTFLAHLLDVYRILRLWGAPDAVSRCGLAYSNSYVNLGIINLGLVEGVANLS
;
A
#
# COMPACT_ATOMS: atom_id res chain seq x y z
N MET A 1 -9.65 -57.00 -33.97
CA MET A 1 -10.37 -55.76 -33.64
C MET A 1 -10.28 -55.54 -32.13
N GLU A 2 -9.17 -54.97 -31.66
CA GLU A 2 -9.01 -54.56 -30.26
C GLU A 2 -9.44 -53.11 -30.10
N LYS A 3 -10.37 -52.85 -29.17
CA LYS A 3 -10.85 -51.51 -28.86
C LYS A 3 -9.79 -50.78 -28.03
N MET A 4 -9.18 -49.76 -28.61
CA MET A 4 -8.36 -48.77 -27.91
C MET A 4 -9.28 -47.94 -26.99
N MET A 5 -9.30 -48.25 -25.71
CA MET A 5 -10.06 -47.49 -24.71
C MET A 5 -9.25 -46.26 -24.30
N MET A 6 -9.66 -45.12 -24.84
CA MET A 6 -9.09 -43.81 -24.56
C MET A 6 -9.44 -43.40 -23.13
N LYS A 7 -8.47 -43.50 -22.22
CA LYS A 7 -8.63 -43.11 -20.82
C LYS A 7 -8.37 -41.60 -20.70
N CYS A 8 -9.44 -40.81 -20.68
CA CYS A 8 -9.36 -39.40 -20.32
C CYS A 8 -8.99 -39.29 -18.83
N GLY A 9 -7.69 -39.12 -18.55
CA GLY A 9 -7.19 -38.77 -17.23
C GLY A 9 -7.52 -37.31 -16.94
N GLY A 10 -8.62 -37.08 -16.23
CA GLY A 10 -8.92 -35.79 -15.60
C GLY A 10 -7.98 -35.57 -14.41
N GLY A 11 -6.76 -35.10 -14.67
CA GLY A 11 -5.92 -34.51 -13.65
C GLY A 11 -6.33 -33.05 -13.49
N ARG A 12 -7.20 -32.78 -12.50
CA ARG A 12 -7.40 -31.41 -12.02
C ARG A 12 -6.21 -31.14 -11.11
N SER A 13 -5.19 -30.44 -11.62
CA SER A 13 -4.13 -29.88 -10.79
C SER A 13 -4.78 -28.86 -9.86
N GLU A 14 -4.95 -29.24 -8.59
CA GLU A 14 -5.17 -28.30 -7.51
C GLU A 14 -3.85 -27.55 -7.29
N ASP A 15 -3.63 -26.49 -8.07
CA ASP A 15 -2.56 -25.55 -7.83
C ASP A 15 -2.85 -24.85 -6.49
N LYS A 16 -2.22 -25.34 -5.42
CA LYS A 16 -2.26 -24.71 -4.10
C LYS A 16 -1.48 -23.39 -4.17
N ASP A 17 -2.21 -22.30 -4.38
CA ASP A 17 -1.75 -20.91 -4.27
C ASP A 17 -1.49 -20.48 -2.81
N ASP A 18 -1.06 -21.41 -1.94
CA ASP A 18 -0.81 -21.12 -0.52
C ASP A 18 0.35 -20.10 -0.36
N GLY A 19 1.27 -20.05 -1.33
CA GLY A 19 2.39 -19.11 -1.35
C GLY A 19 1.98 -17.65 -1.61
N GLY A 20 0.97 -17.41 -2.46
CA GLY A 20 0.48 -16.07 -2.76
C GLY A 20 -0.27 -15.45 -1.57
N VAL A 21 -1.09 -16.25 -0.90
CA VAL A 21 -1.85 -15.81 0.29
C VAL A 21 -0.91 -15.49 1.46
N GLU A 22 0.08 -16.33 1.76
CA GLU A 22 1.04 -16.05 2.84
C GLU A 22 1.90 -14.81 2.54
N ALA A 23 2.29 -14.57 1.28
CA ALA A 23 2.99 -13.36 0.90
C ALA A 23 2.12 -12.10 1.10
N LEU A 24 0.84 -12.15 0.71
CA LEU A 24 -0.12 -11.07 0.94
C LEU A 24 -0.34 -10.80 2.44
N LEU A 25 -0.47 -11.87 3.23
CA LEU A 25 -0.58 -11.75 4.69
C LEU A 25 0.70 -11.13 5.29
N GLY A 26 1.87 -11.55 4.83
CA GLY A 26 3.15 -10.96 5.21
C GLY A 26 3.19 -9.46 4.94
N ALA A 27 2.77 -9.02 3.75
CA ALA A 27 2.71 -7.61 3.37
C ALA A 27 1.64 -6.82 4.16
N ALA A 28 0.51 -7.45 4.52
CA ALA A 28 -0.59 -6.79 5.23
C ALA A 28 -0.37 -6.66 6.75
N ARG A 29 0.42 -7.54 7.37
CA ARG A 29 0.65 -7.55 8.83
C ARG A 29 1.16 -6.21 9.39
N PRO A 30 2.18 -5.54 8.80
CA PRO A 30 2.64 -4.25 9.30
C PRO A 30 1.54 -3.19 9.33
N PHE A 31 0.70 -3.13 8.28
CA PHE A 31 -0.46 -2.23 8.26
C PHE A 31 -1.47 -2.52 9.37
N LEU A 32 -1.77 -3.81 9.61
CA LEU A 32 -2.72 -4.22 10.64
C LEU A 32 -2.21 -3.93 12.06
N ARG A 33 -0.89 -3.92 12.26
CA ARG A 33 -0.26 -3.59 13.54
C ARG A 33 -0.01 -2.09 13.73
N GLY A 34 -0.19 -1.28 12.68
CA GLY A 34 0.17 0.14 12.70
C GLY A 34 1.68 0.39 12.68
N GLU A 35 2.49 -0.58 12.25
CA GLU A 35 3.95 -0.49 12.13
C GLU A 35 4.30 0.21 10.80
N LEU A 36 4.03 1.52 10.71
CA LEU A 36 4.17 2.29 9.46
C LEU A 36 5.62 2.35 8.96
N GLU A 37 6.60 2.43 9.88
CA GLU A 37 8.03 2.37 9.57
C GLU A 37 8.43 1.07 8.86
N ALA A 38 7.79 -0.04 9.23
CA ALA A 38 8.06 -1.36 8.65
C ALA A 38 7.42 -1.54 7.26
N VAL A 39 6.43 -0.70 6.90
CA VAL A 39 5.84 -0.65 5.56
C VAL A 39 6.72 0.17 4.61
N GLU A 40 7.12 1.36 5.07
CA GLU A 40 7.95 2.29 4.33
C GLU A 40 8.62 3.26 5.32
N PRO A 41 9.96 3.39 5.33
CA PRO A 41 10.67 4.20 6.32
C PRO A 41 10.23 5.68 6.38
N GLU A 42 9.81 6.24 5.25
CA GLU A 42 9.37 7.64 5.13
C GLU A 42 7.90 7.86 5.53
N LEU A 43 7.11 6.78 5.67
CA LEU A 43 5.67 6.87 5.91
C LEU A 43 5.30 7.63 7.20
N PRO A 44 5.98 7.45 8.34
CA PRO A 44 5.69 8.24 9.55
C PRO A 44 5.93 9.74 9.37
N CYS A 45 6.96 10.11 8.59
CA CYS A 45 7.23 11.51 8.24
C CYS A 45 6.08 12.08 7.39
N LEU A 46 5.66 11.36 6.35
CA LEU A 46 4.54 11.74 5.50
C LEU A 46 3.23 11.87 6.30
N VAL A 47 2.94 10.93 7.20
CA VAL A 47 1.78 10.98 8.10
C VAL A 47 1.83 12.22 9.00
N SER A 48 3.01 12.57 9.51
CA SER A 48 3.20 13.76 10.35
C SER A 48 2.92 15.04 9.57
N VAL A 49 3.37 15.13 8.32
CA VAL A 49 3.08 16.26 7.42
C VAL A 49 1.58 16.37 7.15
N LEU A 50 0.90 15.26 6.85
CA LEU A 50 -0.54 15.23 6.64
C LEU A 50 -1.34 15.65 7.88
N ARG A 51 -0.90 15.20 9.08
CA ARG A 51 -1.49 15.64 10.35
C ARG A 51 -1.32 17.13 10.56
N ALA A 52 -0.12 17.67 10.33
CA ALA A 52 0.16 19.10 10.46
C ALA A 52 -0.67 19.94 9.46
N ALA A 53 -1.00 19.38 8.29
CA ALA A 53 -1.93 19.99 7.33
C ALA A 53 -3.42 19.91 7.73
N GLY A 54 -3.74 19.35 8.90
CA GLY A 54 -5.10 19.23 9.42
C GLY A 54 -5.87 18.00 8.92
N ALA A 55 -5.23 17.08 8.18
CA ALA A 55 -5.91 15.87 7.71
C ALA A 55 -6.41 14.97 8.86
N GLY A 56 -5.76 15.04 10.02
CA GLY A 56 -6.18 14.34 11.23
C GLY A 56 -7.43 14.91 11.89
N GLU A 57 -7.76 16.16 11.62
CA GLU A 57 -8.87 16.90 12.24
C GLU A 57 -10.08 17.03 11.30
N CYS A 58 -9.88 16.86 10.00
CA CYS A 58 -10.95 16.82 9.02
C CYS A 58 -11.68 15.47 9.06
N TYR A 59 -12.96 15.47 9.41
CA TYR A 59 -13.77 14.26 9.32
C TYR A 59 -14.13 13.92 7.87
N HIS A 60 -14.09 12.64 7.55
CA HIS A 60 -14.53 12.06 6.29
C HIS A 60 -15.50 10.92 6.61
N LYS A 61 -16.34 10.50 5.65
CA LYS A 61 -17.48 9.58 5.85
C LYS A 61 -17.27 8.35 6.78
N HIS A 62 -16.04 7.85 6.93
CA HIS A 62 -15.69 6.68 7.76
C HIS A 62 -14.56 6.93 8.77
N GLY A 63 -14.32 8.18 9.19
CA GLY A 63 -13.27 8.51 10.16
C GLY A 63 -12.66 9.87 9.90
N THR A 64 -11.35 10.00 10.10
CA THR A 64 -10.62 11.21 9.70
C THR A 64 -10.20 11.11 8.24
N PHE A 65 -9.94 12.25 7.62
CA PHE A 65 -9.42 12.33 6.27
C PHE A 65 -8.04 11.67 6.18
N LEU A 66 -7.21 11.80 7.22
CA LEU A 66 -5.96 11.08 7.37
C LEU A 66 -6.15 9.55 7.33
N ALA A 67 -7.13 9.02 8.08
CA ALA A 67 -7.41 7.59 8.06
C ALA A 67 -7.79 7.12 6.65
N HIS A 68 -8.60 7.91 5.94
CA HIS A 68 -8.96 7.63 4.57
C HIS A 68 -7.75 7.61 3.62
N LEU A 69 -6.83 8.57 3.72
CA LEU A 69 -5.60 8.59 2.91
C LEU A 69 -4.71 7.38 3.17
N LEU A 70 -4.58 6.96 4.44
CA LEU A 70 -3.80 5.78 4.81
C LEU A 70 -4.43 4.49 4.27
N ASP A 71 -5.77 4.40 4.27
CA ASP A 71 -6.47 3.26 3.67
C ASP A 71 -6.25 3.19 2.16
N VAL A 72 -6.28 4.33 1.45
CA VAL A 72 -5.97 4.39 0.01
C VAL A 72 -4.54 3.94 -0.27
N TYR A 73 -3.56 4.47 0.47
CA TYR A 73 -2.16 4.07 0.36
C TYR A 73 -1.98 2.56 0.60
N ARG A 74 -2.61 2.02 1.65
CA ARG A 74 -2.59 0.59 1.98
C ARG A 74 -3.15 -0.27 0.85
N ILE A 75 -4.29 0.10 0.28
CA ILE A 75 -4.92 -0.65 -0.83
C ILE A 75 -3.98 -0.67 -2.04
N LEU A 76 -3.42 0.48 -2.42
CA LEU A 76 -2.49 0.57 -3.56
C LEU A 76 -1.24 -0.29 -3.34
N ARG A 77 -0.66 -0.28 -2.13
CA ARG A 77 0.49 -1.14 -1.80
C ARG A 77 0.16 -2.62 -1.88
N LEU A 78 -0.97 -3.05 -1.30
CA LEU A 78 -1.37 -4.45 -1.31
C LEU A 78 -1.80 -4.95 -2.69
N TRP A 79 -2.23 -4.05 -3.58
CA TRP A 79 -2.47 -4.36 -5.00
C TRP A 79 -1.19 -4.37 -5.85
N GLY A 80 -0.03 -4.11 -5.25
CA GLY A 80 1.25 -4.10 -5.96
C GLY A 80 1.43 -2.88 -6.86
N ALA A 81 0.76 -1.76 -6.57
CA ALA A 81 1.00 -0.52 -7.31
C ALA A 81 2.42 0.00 -7.07
N PRO A 82 3.07 0.64 -8.07
CA PRO A 82 4.38 1.25 -7.88
C PRO A 82 4.42 2.22 -6.69
N ASP A 83 5.56 2.34 -6.02
CA ASP A 83 5.73 3.20 -4.83
C ASP A 83 5.28 4.64 -5.08
N ALA A 84 5.62 5.21 -6.24
CA ALA A 84 5.19 6.54 -6.64
C ALA A 84 3.66 6.66 -6.70
N VAL A 85 2.97 5.66 -7.24
CA VAL A 85 1.50 5.64 -7.34
C VAL A 85 0.87 5.50 -5.96
N SER A 86 1.40 4.60 -5.13
CA SER A 86 0.94 4.42 -3.76
C SER A 86 1.08 5.71 -2.95
N ARG A 87 2.24 6.39 -3.03
CA ARG A 87 2.49 7.68 -2.38
C ARG A 87 1.59 8.80 -2.93
N CYS A 88 1.31 8.83 -4.23
CA CYS A 88 0.32 9.76 -4.79
C CYS A 88 -1.06 9.57 -4.16
N GLY A 89 -1.41 8.35 -3.72
CA GLY A 89 -2.61 8.07 -2.93
C GLY A 89 -2.69 8.86 -1.61
N LEU A 90 -1.56 9.20 -0.99
CA LEU A 90 -1.50 10.05 0.21
C LEU A 90 -1.77 11.54 -0.09
N ALA A 91 -1.63 11.96 -1.35
CA ALA A 91 -1.99 13.29 -1.82
C ALA A 91 -3.32 13.29 -2.60
N TYR A 92 -4.01 12.16 -2.67
CA TYR A 92 -5.27 12.04 -3.38
C TYR A 92 -6.39 12.69 -2.56
N SER A 93 -6.57 13.99 -2.74
CA SER A 93 -7.71 14.74 -2.23
C SER A 93 -8.24 15.70 -3.27
N ASN A 94 -9.52 15.58 -3.61
CA ASN A 94 -10.26 16.64 -4.31
C ASN A 94 -10.55 17.86 -3.40
N SER A 95 -10.07 17.87 -2.15
CA SER A 95 -10.46 18.83 -1.12
C SER A 95 -9.32 19.67 -0.55
N TYR A 96 -8.06 19.33 -0.84
CA TYR A 96 -6.88 20.10 -0.40
C TYR A 96 -6.09 20.57 -1.62
N VAL A 97 -6.40 21.78 -2.09
CA VAL A 97 -5.69 22.50 -3.16
C VAL A 97 -4.28 22.97 -2.75
N ASN A 98 -3.76 22.56 -1.58
CA ASN A 98 -2.44 23.03 -1.12
C ASN A 98 -1.59 21.95 -0.43
N LEU A 99 -1.44 20.79 -1.09
CA LEU A 99 -0.39 19.84 -0.73
C LEU A 99 0.76 19.95 -1.76
N GLY A 100 1.60 20.97 -1.62
CA GLY A 100 2.94 21.01 -2.24
C GLY A 100 3.90 20.01 -1.58
N ILE A 101 3.44 18.78 -1.33
CA ILE A 101 4.04 17.84 -0.36
C ILE A 101 4.78 16.67 -1.02
N ILE A 102 4.71 16.49 -2.33
CA ILE A 102 5.50 15.45 -3.00
C ILE A 102 6.70 16.09 -3.69
N ASN A 103 7.76 16.37 -2.92
CA ASN A 103 9.11 16.49 -3.48
C ASN A 103 9.76 15.10 -3.38
N LEU A 104 9.72 14.34 -4.48
CA LEU A 104 10.17 12.95 -4.56
C LEU A 104 11.71 12.84 -4.71
N GLY A 105 12.50 13.66 -3.99
CA GLY A 105 13.94 13.80 -4.29
C GLY A 105 14.84 14.48 -3.26
N LEU A 106 14.62 14.32 -1.95
CA LEU A 106 15.58 14.80 -0.94
C LEU A 106 16.21 13.65 -0.13
N VAL A 107 16.99 12.83 -0.83
CA VAL A 107 18.06 12.00 -0.22
C VAL A 107 19.43 12.69 -0.26
N GLU A 108 19.52 13.99 -0.56
CA GLU A 108 20.81 14.70 -0.66
C GLU A 108 21.03 15.84 0.35
N GLY A 109 20.21 15.96 1.41
CA GLY A 109 20.22 17.14 2.27
C GLY A 109 20.91 17.04 3.65
N VAL A 110 21.17 15.84 4.18
CA VAL A 110 21.61 15.70 5.59
C VAL A 110 23.10 15.36 5.75
N ALA A 111 23.87 15.39 4.66
CA ALA A 111 25.29 15.02 4.66
C ALA A 111 26.28 16.19 4.85
N ASN A 112 25.84 17.43 5.08
CA ASN A 112 26.77 18.55 5.32
C ASN A 112 26.20 19.57 6.32
N LEU A 113 26.36 19.28 7.61
CA LEU A 113 26.53 20.31 8.64
C LEU A 113 27.71 19.88 9.53
N SER A 114 28.91 20.23 9.05
CA SER A 114 30.08 20.53 9.89
C SER A 114 30.05 22.01 10.26
#